data_AF-A0A836SNI7-F1
#
_entry.id   AF-A0A836SNI7-F1
#
_cell.length_a   1.000
_cell.length_b   1.000
_cell.length_c   1.000
_cell.angle_alpha   90.00
_cell.angle_beta   90.00
_cell.angle_gamma   90.00
#
_symmetry.space_group_name_H-M   'P 1'
#
loop_
_entity.id
_entity.type
_entity.pdbx_description
1 polymer ?
#
loop_
_entity_poly.entity_id
_entity_poly.type
_entity_poly.pdbx_seq_one_letter_code
_entity_poly.pdbx_strand_id
1 'polypeptide(L)' 'MRDNVSLIIDGVEVTTEVGKTVLEAALENGIYIPHLCYHPDL' A
#
# COMPACT_ATOMS: atom_id res chain seq x y z
N MET A 1 -11.88 -15.06 -3.21
CA MET A 1 -11.57 -14.26 -4.42
C MET A 1 -10.61 -13.17 -3.97
N ARG A 2 -9.54 -12.86 -4.70
CA ARG A 2 -8.70 -11.70 -4.38
C ARG A 2 -9.19 -10.55 -5.25
N ASP A 3 -9.93 -9.64 -4.64
CA ASP A 3 -10.37 -8.41 -5.30
C ASP A 3 -9.21 -7.42 -5.23
N ASN A 4 -8.78 -6.89 -6.38
CA ASN A 4 -7.72 -5.90 -6.46
C ASN A 4 -8.29 -4.53 -6.82
N VAL A 5 -7.64 -3.49 -6.34
CA VAL A 5 -7.93 -2.09 -6.65
C VAL A 5 -6.67 -1.39 -7.14
N SER A 6 -6.82 -0.53 -8.14
CA SER A 6 -5.75 0.37 -8.59
C SER A 6 -5.95 1.75 -7.99
N LEU A 7 -4.87 2.33 -7.47
CA LEU A 7 -4.79 3.67 -6.90
C LEU A 7 -3.54 4.39 -7.43
N ILE A 8 -3.51 5.72 -7.30
CA ILE A 8 -2.37 6.53 -7.71
C ILE A 8 -1.70 7.10 -6.46
N ILE A 9 -0.40 6.84 -6.29
CA ILE A 9 0.44 7.38 -5.22
C ILE A 9 1.58 8.18 -5.88
N ASP A 10 1.66 9.49 -5.62
CA ASP A 10 2.67 10.38 -6.22
C ASP A 10 2.75 10.32 -7.76
N GLY A 11 1.62 10.09 -8.42
CA GLY A 11 1.53 9.96 -9.88
C GLY A 11 1.91 8.58 -10.43
N VAL A 12 2.29 7.64 -9.56
CA VAL A 12 2.56 6.24 -9.91
C VAL A 12 1.29 5.42 -9.73
N GLU A 13 0.91 4.65 -10.74
CA GLU A 13 -0.19 3.69 -10.64
C GLU A 13 0.25 2.47 -9.84
N VAL A 14 -0.54 2.13 -8.83
CA VAL A 14 -0.28 1.08 -7.85
C VAL A 14 -1.50 0.17 -7.79
N THR A 15 -1.29 -1.14 -7.98
CA THR A 15 -2.34 -2.14 -7.81
C THR A 15 -2.13 -2.91 -6.50
N THR A 16 -3.17 -3.02 -5.69
CA THR A 16 -3.13 -3.72 -4.40
C THR A 16 -4.42 -4.48 -4.13
N GLU A 17 -4.38 -5.39 -3.15
CA GLU A 17 -5.55 -6.15 -2.72
C GLU A 17 -6.50 -5.27 -1.89
N VAL A 18 -7.81 -5.44 -2.11
CA VAL A 18 -8.84 -4.77 -1.32
C VAL A 18 -8.71 -5.16 0.15
N GLY A 19 -8.72 -4.15 1.02
CA GLY A 19 -8.54 -4.32 2.47
C GLY A 19 -7.15 -3.96 2.97
N LYS A 20 -6.16 -3.80 2.08
CA LYS A 20 -4.85 -3.24 2.44
C LYS A 20 -4.92 -1.74 2.69
N THR A 21 -4.07 -1.26 3.58
CA THR A 21 -3.88 0.16 3.84
C THR A 21 -3.08 0.82 2.72
N VAL A 22 -3.17 2.14 2.62
CA VAL A 22 -2.36 2.93 1.67
C VAL A 22 -0.86 2.72 1.92
N LEU A 23 -0.47 2.56 3.19
CA LEU A 23 0.93 2.32 3.57
C LEU A 23 1.43 0.96 3.05
N GLU A 24 0.66 -0.11 3.24
CA GLU A 24 1.00 -1.45 2.72
C GLU A 24 1.07 -1.43 1.20
N ALA A 25 0.08 -0.82 0.54
CA ALA A 25 0.05 -0.71 -0.92
C ALA A 25 1.29 0.02 -1.47
N ALA A 26 1.72 1.10 -0.81
CA ALA A 26 2.92 1.84 -1.17
C ALA A 26 4.18 1.00 -0.98
N LEU A 27 4.35 0.38 0.19
CA LEU A 27 5.55 -0.39 0.54
C LEU A 27 5.72 -1.63 -0.36
N GLU A 28 4.63 -2.34 -0.68
CA GLU A 28 4.63 -3.49 -1.60
C GLU A 28 5.06 -3.10 -3.03
N ASN A 29 4.82 -1.85 -3.42
CA ASN A 29 5.18 -1.30 -4.72
C ASN A 29 6.48 -0.48 -4.68
N GLY A 30 7.25 -0.59 -3.60
CA GLY A 30 8.56 0.06 -3.47
C GLY A 30 8.50 1.57 -3.21
N ILE A 31 7.33 2.12 -2.89
CA ILE A 31 7.14 3.52 -2.53
C ILE A 31 7.34 3.65 -1.02
N TYR A 32 8.45 4.26 -0.62
CA TYR A 32 8.75 4.46 0.79
C TYR A 32 7.95 5.63 1.38
N ILE A 33 7.08 5.31 2.35
CA ILE A 33 6.41 6.31 3.19
C ILE A 33 7.01 6.21 4.59
N PRO A 34 7.65 7.27 5.11
CA PRO A 34 8.17 7.28 6.47
C PRO A 34 7.09 6.98 7.49
N HIS A 35 7.29 5.95 8.31
CA HIS A 35 6.40 5.56 9.38
C HIS A 35 7.21 5.23 10.63
N LEU A 36 6.83 5.81 11.77
CA LEU A 36 7.51 5.62 13.05
C LEU A 36 6.82 4.58 13.94
N CYS A 37 5.50 4.45 13.82
CA CYS A 37 4.68 3.65 14.72
C CYS A 37 3.96 2.48 14.04
N TYR A 38 4.04 2.37 12.71
CA TYR A 38 3.44 1.24 12.01
C TYR A 38 4.31 0.00 12.23
N HIS A 39 3.69 -1.07 12.68
CA HIS A 39 4.32 -2.37 12.88
C HIS A 39 3.31 -3.44 12.45
N PRO A 40 3.62 -4.27 11.44
CA PRO A 40 2.63 -5.16 10.82
C PRO A 40 2.08 -6.24 11.76
N ASP A 41 2.83 -6.60 12.81
CA ASP A 41 2.44 -7.63 13.79
C ASP A 41 1.87 -7.07 15.11
N LEU A 42 1.61 -5.76 15.21
CA LEU A 42 1.20 -5.05 16.44
C LEU A 42 -0.20 -4.43 16.26
#